data_AF-A0A2E9YIL3-F1
#
_entry.id   AF-A0A2E9YIL3-F1
#
_cell.length_a   1.000
_cell.length_b   1.000
_cell.length_c   1.000
_cell.angle_alpha   90.00
_cell.angle_beta   90.00
_cell.angle_gamma   90.00
#
_symmetry.space_group_name_H-M   'P 1'
#
loop_
_entity.id
_entity.type
_entity.pdbx_description
1 polymer ?
#
loop_
_entity_poly.entity_id
_entity_poly.type
_entity_poly.pdbx_seq_one_letter_code
_entity_poly.pdbx_strand_id
1 'polypeptide(L)'
;MFYPGAKNLITDVDNILVGNAEDNFVGTGTTVLMAPENSIASADIRGGAPGTRGVGALNPYNLVDTVDAIVLSGGSTWGLEAASSSANSIGKDGRGFRSSPEIKNVPMVPAAILFDLNNGGNKDWGDESPYQNLGIKATENASTDFNLGNTGAGYGAKAGSLKGGLGSSSFVSDKGLQIGGLFAVNSYGSVVNSQTGQFWAATDEIDEEFGNKGVPSGLPDDILSGSSTSGLLANNNTTIGIIATNAKLSPKEAKRIAIMAHTGMSRAIRPIHTPVDGDIIFVVSTNSYIKETTFQDINILGELGARVCSRSISRAIYEAESLFDMISWKEKYS
;
A
#
# COMPACT_ATOMS: atom_id res chain seq x y z
N MET A 1 24.64 9.07 -1.47
CA MET A 1 23.55 9.57 -2.33
C MET A 1 22.38 8.61 -2.23
N PHE A 2 21.17 8.97 -2.67
CA PHE A 2 20.06 8.03 -2.82
C PHE A 2 19.62 8.01 -4.28
N TYR A 3 19.30 6.83 -4.79
CA TYR A 3 18.84 6.58 -6.16
C TYR A 3 17.78 5.47 -6.15
N PRO A 4 16.93 5.34 -7.19
CA PRO A 4 15.99 4.23 -7.26
C PRO A 4 16.69 2.88 -7.14
N GLY A 5 16.07 1.93 -6.45
CA GLY A 5 16.56 0.55 -6.44
C GLY A 5 16.48 -0.07 -7.83
N ALA A 6 17.16 -1.21 -8.02
CA ALA A 6 17.31 -1.83 -9.34
C ALA A 6 15.97 -2.20 -9.99
N LYS A 7 14.98 -2.62 -9.18
CA LYS A 7 13.62 -2.91 -9.64
C LYS A 7 12.70 -1.71 -9.53
N ASN A 8 13.10 -0.73 -8.73
CA ASN A 8 12.27 0.37 -8.26
C ASN A 8 10.96 -0.18 -7.66
N LEU A 9 11.07 -1.21 -6.81
CA LEU A 9 9.97 -1.87 -6.11
C LEU A 9 10.30 -1.97 -4.63
N ILE A 10 9.29 -2.14 -3.77
CA ILE A 10 9.48 -2.33 -2.32
C ILE A 10 10.39 -3.53 -2.00
N THR A 11 10.46 -4.50 -2.91
CA THR A 11 11.30 -5.71 -2.85
C THR A 11 12.78 -5.43 -3.14
N ASP A 12 13.17 -4.18 -3.45
CA ASP A 12 14.57 -3.74 -3.35
C ASP A 12 15.05 -3.63 -1.89
N VAL A 13 14.13 -3.69 -0.91
CA VAL A 13 14.47 -3.90 0.51
C VAL A 13 14.71 -5.38 0.76
N ASP A 14 15.88 -5.71 1.27
CA ASP A 14 16.35 -7.09 1.40
C ASP A 14 15.34 -8.00 2.12
N ASN A 15 15.10 -9.17 1.55
CA ASN A 15 14.24 -10.24 2.09
C ASN A 15 12.75 -9.89 2.22
N ILE A 16 12.30 -8.78 1.62
CA ILE A 16 10.88 -8.52 1.42
C ILE A 16 10.40 -9.27 0.18
N LEU A 17 9.28 -9.98 0.30
CA LEU A 17 8.55 -10.56 -0.82
C LEU A 17 7.15 -9.96 -0.89
N VAL A 18 6.61 -9.84 -2.09
CA VAL A 18 5.24 -9.38 -2.34
C VAL A 18 4.55 -10.40 -3.22
N GLY A 19 3.37 -10.83 -2.80
CA GLY A 19 2.53 -11.72 -3.57
C GLY A 19 1.16 -11.11 -3.79
N ASN A 20 0.57 -11.42 -4.95
CA ASN A 20 -0.69 -10.87 -5.39
C ASN A 20 -1.60 -11.97 -5.89
N ALA A 21 -2.90 -11.80 -5.70
CA ALA A 21 -3.94 -12.59 -6.32
C ALA A 21 -5.16 -11.71 -6.58
N GLU A 22 -5.86 -11.97 -7.68
CA GLU A 22 -7.05 -11.24 -8.08
C GLU A 22 -8.16 -12.21 -8.51
N ASP A 23 -9.39 -11.69 -8.50
CA ASP A 23 -10.54 -12.34 -9.12
C ASP A 23 -11.12 -11.37 -10.13
N ASN A 24 -10.91 -11.66 -11.41
CA ASN A 24 -11.32 -10.82 -12.52
C ASN A 24 -12.85 -10.73 -12.66
N PHE A 25 -13.57 -11.78 -12.27
CA PHE A 25 -15.03 -11.81 -12.39
C PHE A 25 -15.67 -10.98 -11.28
N VAL A 26 -15.17 -11.11 -10.05
CA VAL A 26 -15.59 -10.27 -8.93
C VAL A 26 -15.06 -8.85 -9.08
N GLY A 27 -13.91 -8.64 -9.72
CA GLY A 27 -13.29 -7.33 -9.85
C GLY A 27 -12.55 -6.88 -8.59
N THR A 28 -11.86 -7.78 -7.91
CA THR A 28 -11.18 -7.51 -6.62
C THR A 28 -9.85 -8.24 -6.53
N GLY A 29 -9.09 -8.00 -5.45
CA GLY A 29 -7.86 -8.74 -5.20
C GLY A 29 -7.20 -8.45 -3.84
N THR A 30 -6.13 -9.18 -3.58
CA THR A 30 -5.35 -9.13 -2.35
C THR A 30 -3.86 -9.07 -2.66
N THR A 31 -3.13 -8.28 -1.87
CA THR A 31 -1.68 -8.17 -1.88
C THR A 31 -1.14 -8.53 -0.50
N VAL A 32 -0.15 -9.42 -0.43
CA VAL A 32 0.51 -9.83 0.81
C VAL A 32 1.98 -9.43 0.72
N LEU A 33 2.46 -8.62 1.67
CA LEU A 33 3.87 -8.40 1.88
C LEU A 33 4.36 -9.36 2.95
N MET A 34 5.31 -10.22 2.60
CA MET A 34 5.99 -11.14 3.50
C MET A 34 7.30 -10.50 3.98
N ALA A 35 7.46 -10.42 5.29
CA ALA A 35 8.66 -9.89 5.92
C ALA A 35 9.54 -11.05 6.44
N PRO A 36 10.85 -10.86 6.63
CA PRO A 36 11.67 -11.82 7.37
C PRO A 36 11.21 -11.91 8.84
N GLU A 37 11.54 -13.01 9.51
CA GLU A 37 11.25 -13.16 10.94
C GLU A 37 11.88 -12.03 11.77
N ASN A 38 11.19 -11.64 12.85
CA ASN A 38 11.60 -10.55 13.74
C ASN A 38 11.61 -9.15 13.09
N SER A 39 10.90 -8.98 11.97
CA SER A 39 10.72 -7.66 11.36
C SER A 39 9.84 -6.78 12.24
N ILE A 40 10.34 -5.61 12.61
CA ILE A 40 9.60 -4.64 13.43
C ILE A 40 8.53 -3.97 12.59
N ALA A 41 7.35 -3.73 13.17
CA ALA A 41 6.32 -2.96 12.49
C ALA A 41 5.57 -1.98 13.37
N SER A 42 5.07 -0.93 12.73
CA SER A 42 4.03 -0.05 13.29
C SER A 42 3.11 0.46 12.18
N ALA A 43 2.06 1.18 12.54
CA ALA A 43 1.15 1.77 11.56
C ALA A 43 0.57 3.10 12.04
N ASP A 44 0.18 3.97 11.11
CA ASP A 44 -0.57 5.20 11.36
C ASP A 44 -1.85 5.21 10.53
N ILE A 45 -2.99 5.46 11.17
CA ILE A 45 -4.30 5.60 10.54
C ILE A 45 -4.63 7.08 10.54
N ARG A 46 -5.03 7.62 9.39
CA ARG A 46 -5.45 9.03 9.25
C ARG A 46 -6.78 9.22 8.54
N GLY A 47 -7.25 8.23 7.78
CA GLY A 47 -8.58 8.28 7.19
C GLY A 47 -9.69 8.24 8.23
N GLY A 48 -10.84 8.83 7.92
CA GLY A 48 -12.03 8.83 8.78
C GLY A 48 -12.80 7.51 8.86
N ALA A 49 -12.61 6.59 7.90
CA ALA A 49 -13.35 5.33 7.79
C ALA A 49 -12.42 4.10 7.62
N PRO A 50 -11.49 3.83 8.56
CA PRO A 50 -10.53 2.75 8.43
C PRO A 50 -11.18 1.37 8.59
N GLY A 51 -10.83 0.43 7.71
CA GLY A 51 -11.10 -0.98 7.88
C GLY A 51 -9.79 -1.74 8.13
N THR A 52 -9.62 -2.31 9.31
CA THR A 52 -8.34 -2.90 9.71
C THR A 52 -8.48 -4.16 10.58
N ARG A 53 -7.43 -4.98 10.61
CA ARG A 53 -7.25 -6.12 11.51
C ARG A 53 -5.84 -6.08 12.09
N GLY A 54 -5.70 -6.36 13.39
CA GLY A 54 -4.39 -6.49 14.05
C GLY A 54 -3.61 -5.17 14.23
N VAL A 55 -4.05 -4.05 13.65
CA VAL A 55 -3.35 -2.75 13.75
C VAL A 55 -3.21 -2.28 15.20
N GLY A 56 -4.23 -2.50 16.04
CA GLY A 56 -4.16 -2.16 17.46
C GLY A 56 -3.02 -2.85 18.21
N ALA A 57 -2.59 -4.05 17.76
CA ALA A 57 -1.46 -4.76 18.35
C ALA A 57 -0.13 -4.04 18.05
N LEU A 58 0.00 -3.36 16.91
CA LEU A 58 1.20 -2.64 16.48
C LEU A 58 1.43 -1.29 17.19
N ASN A 59 0.63 -1.00 18.22
CA ASN A 59 0.85 0.18 19.05
C ASN A 59 2.20 0.04 19.78
N PRO A 60 3.11 1.03 19.73
CA PRO A 60 4.43 0.96 20.36
C PRO A 60 4.48 0.72 21.88
N TYR A 61 3.33 0.73 22.57
CA TYR A 61 3.23 0.39 23.99
C TYR A 61 2.94 -1.09 24.26
N ASN A 62 2.61 -1.87 23.22
CA ASN A 62 2.24 -3.27 23.35
C ASN A 62 3.47 -4.19 23.30
N LEU A 63 3.25 -5.46 23.67
CA LEU A 63 4.26 -6.51 23.61
C LEU A 63 4.59 -6.95 22.18
N VAL A 64 3.60 -6.90 21.27
CA VAL A 64 3.78 -7.31 19.88
C VAL A 64 4.40 -6.17 19.10
N ASP A 65 5.65 -6.33 18.71
CA ASP A 65 6.41 -5.37 17.92
C ASP A 65 6.86 -5.91 16.56
N THR A 66 6.68 -7.21 16.32
CA THR A 66 7.11 -7.87 15.08
C THR A 66 5.96 -8.45 14.27
N VAL A 67 6.13 -8.52 12.95
CA VAL A 67 5.16 -9.07 11.99
C VAL A 67 5.79 -10.11 11.09
N ASP A 68 4.98 -11.06 10.63
CA ASP A 68 5.37 -12.02 9.59
C ASP A 68 4.97 -11.54 8.20
N ALA A 69 3.81 -10.88 8.12
CA ALA A 69 3.28 -10.33 6.89
C ALA A 69 2.32 -9.17 7.15
N ILE A 70 2.04 -8.39 6.11
CA ILE A 70 0.95 -7.40 6.09
C ILE A 70 0.08 -7.67 4.87
N VAL A 71 -1.24 -7.63 5.06
CA VAL A 71 -2.22 -7.85 4.00
C VAL A 71 -2.92 -6.54 3.64
N LEU A 72 -2.90 -6.21 2.36
CA LEU A 72 -3.72 -5.18 1.75
C LEU A 72 -4.78 -5.89 0.89
N SER A 73 -6.06 -5.55 1.02
CA SER A 73 -7.11 -6.23 0.25
C SER A 73 -8.22 -5.29 -0.20
N GLY A 74 -8.83 -5.59 -1.35
CA GLY A 74 -10.17 -5.10 -1.67
C GLY A 74 -11.23 -5.75 -0.79
N GLY A 75 -12.51 -5.52 -1.11
CA GLY A 75 -13.66 -6.19 -0.50
C GLY A 75 -14.30 -5.51 0.68
N SER A 76 -13.81 -4.32 1.07
CA SER A 76 -14.19 -3.73 2.35
C SER A 76 -14.08 -4.79 3.46
N THR A 77 -15.01 -4.83 4.41
CA THR A 77 -14.95 -5.72 5.58
C THR A 77 -14.75 -7.20 5.25
N TRP A 78 -15.25 -7.70 4.13
CA TRP A 78 -15.02 -9.07 3.66
C TRP A 78 -13.54 -9.36 3.38
N GLY A 79 -12.80 -8.36 2.88
CA GLY A 79 -11.36 -8.45 2.63
C GLY A 79 -10.51 -8.78 3.85
N LEU A 80 -11.02 -8.55 5.06
CA LEU A 80 -10.31 -8.90 6.30
C LEU A 80 -10.14 -10.42 6.47
N GLU A 81 -10.93 -11.24 5.77
CA GLU A 81 -10.77 -12.70 5.73
C GLU A 81 -9.43 -13.12 5.14
N ALA A 82 -8.92 -12.38 4.14
CA ALA A 82 -7.65 -12.67 3.48
C ALA A 82 -6.46 -12.70 4.45
N ALA A 83 -6.51 -11.89 5.51
CA ALA A 83 -5.49 -11.89 6.55
C ALA A 83 -5.48 -13.17 7.39
N SER A 84 -6.67 -13.72 7.71
CA SER A 84 -6.78 -14.98 8.45
C SER A 84 -6.28 -16.15 7.61
N SER A 85 -6.62 -16.18 6.33
CA SER A 85 -6.22 -17.25 5.42
C SER A 85 -4.72 -17.18 5.09
N SER A 86 -4.16 -15.98 4.94
CA SER A 86 -2.71 -15.76 4.86
C SER A 86 -1.99 -16.26 6.11
N ALA A 87 -2.49 -15.93 7.31
CA ALA A 87 -1.92 -16.44 8.56
C ALA A 87 -1.94 -17.97 8.64
N ASN A 88 -3.01 -18.62 8.15
CA ASN A 88 -3.04 -20.09 8.07
C ASN A 88 -1.98 -20.65 7.11
N SER A 89 -1.79 -20.01 5.96
CA SER A 89 -0.76 -20.39 4.98
C SER A 89 0.65 -20.22 5.54
N ILE A 90 0.95 -19.07 6.14
CA ILE A 90 2.25 -18.78 6.77
C ILE A 90 2.54 -19.73 7.94
N GLY A 91 1.55 -19.95 8.80
CA GLY A 91 1.70 -20.80 9.98
C GLY A 91 1.85 -22.29 9.65
N LYS A 92 1.47 -22.72 8.43
CA LYS A 92 1.71 -24.08 7.94
C LYS A 92 3.21 -24.36 7.77
N ASP A 93 3.98 -23.34 7.43
CA ASP A 93 5.44 -23.42 7.24
C ASP A 93 6.22 -23.22 8.54
N GLY A 94 5.53 -23.18 9.69
CA GLY A 94 6.16 -23.07 11.01
C GLY A 94 6.64 -21.65 11.36
N ARG A 95 6.21 -20.63 10.61
CA ARG A 95 6.49 -19.21 10.90
C ARG A 95 5.53 -18.62 11.93
N GLY A 96 5.96 -17.59 12.65
CA GLY A 96 5.17 -16.85 13.64
C GLY A 96 5.55 -17.16 15.09
N PHE A 97 4.99 -16.38 16.02
CA PHE A 97 5.30 -16.49 17.45
C PHE A 97 4.93 -17.87 18.00
N ARG A 98 5.83 -18.45 18.80
CA ARG A 98 5.64 -19.77 19.41
C ARG A 98 5.88 -19.69 20.91
N SER A 99 4.81 -19.83 21.69
CA SER A 99 4.88 -19.76 23.16
C SER A 99 5.50 -21.00 23.80
N SER A 100 5.40 -22.17 23.16
CA SER A 100 6.09 -23.40 23.58
C SER A 100 6.25 -24.38 22.41
N PRO A 101 7.15 -25.39 22.51
CA PRO A 101 7.31 -26.42 21.50
C PRO A 101 6.03 -27.26 21.22
N GLU A 102 5.05 -27.24 22.11
CA GLU A 102 3.81 -28.03 21.95
C GLU A 102 2.68 -27.25 21.26
N ILE A 103 2.84 -25.93 21.12
CA ILE A 103 1.83 -25.03 20.56
C ILE A 103 2.20 -24.70 19.10
N LYS A 104 1.18 -24.63 18.23
CA LYS A 104 1.33 -24.20 16.83
C LYS A 104 1.78 -22.74 16.79
N ASN A 105 2.65 -22.39 15.84
CA ASN A 105 3.03 -21.00 15.63
C ASN A 105 1.81 -20.11 15.34
N VAL A 106 1.90 -18.86 15.81
CA VAL A 106 0.88 -17.83 15.69
C VAL A 106 1.46 -16.67 14.88
N PRO A 107 1.29 -16.67 13.54
CA PRO A 107 1.76 -15.57 12.70
C PRO A 107 1.08 -14.26 13.03
N MET A 108 1.86 -13.19 13.08
CA MET A 108 1.32 -11.84 13.24
C MET A 108 1.08 -11.22 11.87
N VAL A 109 -0.19 -11.15 11.47
CA VAL A 109 -0.62 -10.70 10.13
C VAL A 109 -1.66 -9.57 10.25
N PRO A 110 -1.22 -8.32 10.47
CA PRO A 110 -2.07 -7.15 10.38
C PRO A 110 -2.57 -6.92 8.95
N ALA A 111 -3.70 -6.25 8.82
CA ALA A 111 -4.29 -5.97 7.52
C ALA A 111 -5.05 -4.66 7.47
N ALA A 112 -5.19 -4.15 6.25
CA ALA A 112 -6.09 -3.07 5.92
C ALA A 112 -6.80 -3.34 4.60
N ILE A 113 -7.98 -2.74 4.45
CA ILE A 113 -8.91 -3.00 3.35
C ILE A 113 -9.32 -1.71 2.66
N LEU A 114 -9.62 -1.82 1.37
CA LEU A 114 -10.23 -0.76 0.58
C LEU A 114 -11.61 -1.21 0.06
N PHE A 115 -12.44 -0.23 -0.29
CA PHE A 115 -13.77 -0.48 -0.83
C PHE A 115 -13.74 -0.55 -2.36
N ASP A 116 -13.98 -1.73 -2.92
CA ASP A 116 -14.13 -1.97 -4.36
C ASP A 116 -15.43 -2.73 -4.68
N LEU A 117 -16.42 -2.66 -3.76
CA LEU A 117 -17.67 -3.42 -3.88
C LEU A 117 -18.65 -2.86 -4.92
N ASN A 118 -18.39 -1.67 -5.47
CA ASN A 118 -19.25 -1.03 -6.48
C ASN A 118 -18.42 -0.55 -7.69
N ASN A 119 -17.40 -1.30 -8.07
CA ASN A 119 -16.47 -0.96 -9.16
C ASN A 119 -16.79 -1.67 -10.49
N GLY A 120 -17.94 -2.33 -10.59
CA GLY A 120 -18.23 -3.32 -11.63
C GLY A 120 -18.11 -4.74 -11.07
N GLY A 121 -17.88 -5.73 -11.94
CA GLY A 121 -17.77 -7.15 -11.57
C GLY A 121 -19.04 -7.74 -10.95
N ASN A 122 -19.02 -9.05 -10.69
CA ASN A 122 -20.12 -9.73 -10.02
C ASN A 122 -19.86 -9.86 -8.51
N LYS A 123 -20.73 -9.24 -7.70
CA LYS A 123 -20.67 -9.28 -6.24
C LYS A 123 -21.63 -10.31 -5.61
N ASP A 124 -22.31 -11.10 -6.44
CA ASP A 124 -23.24 -12.16 -6.03
C ASP A 124 -22.50 -13.50 -5.86
N TRP A 125 -21.64 -13.58 -4.84
CA TRP A 125 -20.87 -14.79 -4.49
C TRP A 125 -21.57 -15.67 -3.45
N GLY A 126 -22.80 -15.32 -3.05
CA GLY A 126 -23.56 -16.05 -2.03
C GLY A 126 -22.82 -16.12 -0.69
N ASP A 127 -22.68 -17.33 -0.15
CA ASP A 127 -22.12 -17.58 1.19
C ASP A 127 -20.58 -17.67 1.20
N GLU A 128 -19.92 -17.74 0.04
CA GLU A 128 -18.48 -17.95 -0.07
C GLU A 128 -17.78 -16.75 -0.73
N SER A 129 -17.25 -15.85 0.10
CA SER A 129 -16.46 -14.71 -0.38
C SER A 129 -15.13 -15.17 -1.02
N PRO A 130 -14.58 -14.45 -2.02
CA PRO A 130 -13.33 -14.84 -2.66
C PRO A 130 -12.10 -14.63 -1.76
N TYR A 131 -12.21 -13.82 -0.70
CA TYR A 131 -11.08 -13.26 0.04
C TYR A 131 -10.27 -14.30 0.81
N GLN A 132 -10.92 -15.38 1.27
CA GLN A 132 -10.19 -16.50 1.85
C GLN A 132 -9.20 -17.10 0.83
N ASN A 133 -9.67 -17.44 -0.36
CA ASN A 133 -8.83 -18.02 -1.41
C ASN A 133 -7.79 -17.02 -1.95
N LEU A 134 -8.17 -15.73 -2.07
CA LEU A 134 -7.24 -14.67 -2.49
C LEU A 134 -6.07 -14.51 -1.51
N GLY A 135 -6.32 -14.54 -0.19
CA GLY A 135 -5.24 -14.46 0.81
C GLY A 135 -4.26 -15.64 0.73
N ILE A 136 -4.75 -16.86 0.49
CA ILE A 136 -3.90 -18.04 0.31
C ILE A 136 -3.05 -17.89 -0.95
N LYS A 137 -3.67 -17.63 -2.10
CA LYS A 137 -2.96 -17.48 -3.38
C LYS A 137 -1.95 -16.34 -3.36
N ALA A 138 -2.32 -15.20 -2.79
CA ALA A 138 -1.40 -14.06 -2.68
C ALA A 138 -0.21 -14.39 -1.78
N THR A 139 -0.39 -15.20 -0.72
CA THR A 139 0.73 -15.67 0.11
C THR A 139 1.63 -16.63 -0.68
N GLU A 140 1.05 -17.59 -1.39
CA GLU A 140 1.80 -18.58 -2.20
C GLU A 140 2.57 -17.94 -3.36
N ASN A 141 2.04 -16.85 -3.93
CA ASN A 141 2.64 -16.12 -5.04
C ASN A 141 3.72 -15.11 -4.61
N ALA A 142 4.13 -15.07 -3.33
CA ALA A 142 5.08 -14.09 -2.84
C ALA A 142 6.45 -14.19 -3.55
N SER A 143 6.87 -13.10 -4.19
CA SER A 143 8.08 -13.04 -5.01
C SER A 143 8.77 -11.68 -4.84
N THR A 144 10.01 -11.58 -5.33
CA THR A 144 10.73 -10.30 -5.44
C THR A 144 10.32 -9.47 -6.65
N ASP A 145 9.59 -10.06 -7.59
CA ASP A 145 9.12 -9.40 -8.83
C ASP A 145 7.60 -9.53 -8.90
N PHE A 146 6.92 -8.42 -9.18
CA PHE A 146 5.47 -8.35 -9.30
C PHE A 146 5.05 -7.16 -10.18
N ASN A 147 3.85 -7.25 -10.74
CA ASN A 147 3.29 -6.23 -11.60
C ASN A 147 2.63 -5.09 -10.79
N LEU A 148 2.59 -3.89 -11.40
CA LEU A 148 1.86 -2.73 -10.89
C LEU A 148 0.51 -2.57 -11.63
N GLY A 149 -0.26 -1.53 -11.31
CA GLY A 149 -1.54 -1.24 -11.95
C GLY A 149 -2.66 -2.18 -11.47
N ASN A 150 -3.26 -2.93 -12.38
CA ASN A 150 -4.39 -3.83 -12.10
C ASN A 150 -3.93 -5.15 -11.47
N THR A 151 -3.29 -5.08 -10.30
CA THR A 151 -2.69 -6.23 -9.62
C THR A 151 -3.10 -6.26 -8.15
N GLY A 152 -3.45 -7.45 -7.63
CA GLY A 152 -3.73 -7.67 -6.21
C GLY A 152 -4.77 -6.70 -5.64
N ALA A 153 -4.47 -6.08 -4.50
CA ALA A 153 -5.36 -5.08 -3.87
C ALA A 153 -5.67 -3.87 -4.78
N GLY A 154 -4.83 -3.60 -5.78
CA GLY A 154 -5.05 -2.55 -6.77
C GLY A 154 -6.02 -2.92 -7.90
N TYR A 155 -6.37 -4.20 -8.05
CA TYR A 155 -7.17 -4.68 -9.17
C TYR A 155 -8.49 -3.92 -9.29
N GLY A 156 -9.27 -3.90 -8.22
CA GLY A 156 -10.56 -3.25 -8.14
C GLY A 156 -10.53 -1.75 -7.80
N ALA A 157 -9.35 -1.16 -7.60
CA ALA A 157 -9.23 0.16 -7.01
C ALA A 157 -9.56 1.30 -8.00
N LYS A 158 -10.15 2.38 -7.47
CA LYS A 158 -10.50 3.63 -8.18
C LYS A 158 -9.92 4.86 -7.45
N ALA A 159 -9.16 5.69 -8.15
CA ALA A 159 -8.50 6.87 -7.59
C ALA A 159 -9.16 8.15 -8.12
N GLY A 160 -10.05 8.73 -7.32
CA GLY A 160 -10.92 9.82 -7.74
C GLY A 160 -11.78 9.42 -8.95
N SER A 161 -11.61 10.13 -10.06
CA SER A 161 -12.32 9.87 -11.32
C SER A 161 -11.64 8.85 -12.24
N LEU A 162 -10.45 8.36 -11.88
CA LEU A 162 -9.66 7.44 -12.70
C LEU A 162 -9.63 6.04 -12.11
N LYS A 163 -9.29 5.06 -12.94
CA LYS A 163 -8.84 3.76 -12.46
C LYS A 163 -7.63 3.95 -11.54
N GLY A 164 -7.72 3.37 -10.34
CA GLY A 164 -6.62 3.28 -9.38
C GLY A 164 -5.77 2.03 -9.62
N GLY A 165 -4.90 1.67 -8.69
CA GLY A 165 -4.05 0.52 -8.89
C GLY A 165 -3.16 0.18 -7.70
N LEU A 166 -2.25 -0.77 -7.93
CA LEU A 166 -1.15 -1.10 -7.05
C LEU A 166 0.11 -0.42 -7.59
N GLY A 167 0.82 0.31 -6.75
CA GLY A 167 2.06 0.98 -7.12
C GLY A 167 3.15 0.71 -6.12
N SER A 168 4.39 0.81 -6.59
CA SER A 168 5.55 0.61 -5.74
C SER A 168 6.69 1.50 -6.22
N SER A 169 7.66 1.76 -5.37
CA SER A 169 8.90 2.48 -5.70
C SER A 169 9.92 2.25 -4.58
N SER A 170 11.18 2.56 -4.82
CA SER A 170 12.22 2.43 -3.81
C SER A 170 13.31 3.49 -3.93
N PHE A 171 14.10 3.60 -2.86
CA PHE A 171 15.41 4.21 -2.85
C PHE A 171 16.41 3.30 -2.17
N VAL A 172 17.62 3.29 -2.70
CA VAL A 172 18.80 2.69 -2.08
C VAL A 172 19.91 3.73 -2.03
N SER A 173 20.84 3.55 -1.09
CA SER A 173 22.02 4.41 -0.98
C SER A 173 23.31 3.64 -1.21
N ASP A 174 24.38 4.36 -1.55
CA ASP A 174 25.74 3.80 -1.67
C ASP A 174 26.22 3.11 -0.38
N LYS A 175 25.59 3.42 0.75
CA LYS A 175 25.92 2.87 2.07
C LYS A 175 25.07 1.65 2.44
N GLY A 176 24.16 1.22 1.57
CA GLY A 176 23.30 0.06 1.75
C GLY A 176 22.00 0.31 2.52
N LEU A 177 21.68 1.56 2.89
CA LEU A 177 20.35 1.88 3.43
C LEU A 177 19.31 1.80 2.32
N GLN A 178 18.21 1.08 2.58
CA GLN A 178 17.13 0.81 1.62
C GLN A 178 15.79 1.25 2.20
N ILE A 179 14.91 1.75 1.34
CA ILE A 179 13.52 2.05 1.69
C ILE A 179 12.63 1.88 0.46
N GLY A 180 11.46 1.29 0.65
CA GLY A 180 10.51 1.02 -0.42
C GLY A 180 9.07 1.30 -0.01
N GLY A 181 8.23 1.62 -0.98
CA GLY A 181 6.79 1.84 -0.80
C GLY A 181 5.97 0.87 -1.63
N LEU A 182 4.80 0.46 -1.12
CA LEU A 182 3.81 -0.36 -1.81
C LEU A 182 2.42 0.14 -1.44
N PHE A 183 1.62 0.57 -2.41
CA PHE A 183 0.35 1.28 -2.16
C PHE A 183 -0.75 0.79 -3.09
N ALA A 184 -1.90 0.44 -2.52
CA ALA A 184 -3.13 0.23 -3.26
C ALA A 184 -4.01 1.49 -3.16
N VAL A 185 -4.30 2.11 -4.30
CA VAL A 185 -4.83 3.47 -4.36
C VAL A 185 -6.30 3.47 -4.78
N ASN A 186 -7.20 3.56 -3.80
CA ASN A 186 -8.64 3.71 -3.98
C ASN A 186 -9.14 5.06 -3.42
N SER A 187 -8.42 6.14 -3.70
CA SER A 187 -8.60 7.45 -3.05
C SER A 187 -9.90 8.16 -3.41
N TYR A 188 -10.44 8.95 -2.48
CA TYR A 188 -11.53 9.88 -2.80
C TYR A 188 -11.03 11.00 -3.71
N GLY A 189 -9.90 11.61 -3.35
CA GLY A 189 -9.31 12.69 -4.12
C GLY A 189 -8.64 12.26 -5.40
N SER A 190 -8.37 13.25 -6.24
CA SER A 190 -7.65 13.09 -7.51
C SER A 190 -6.15 12.96 -7.27
N VAL A 191 -5.50 12.08 -8.02
CA VAL A 191 -4.03 11.92 -8.06
C VAL A 191 -3.37 12.86 -9.08
N VAL A 192 -4.19 13.45 -9.95
CA VAL A 192 -3.74 14.34 -11.02
C VAL A 192 -4.51 15.65 -11.02
N ASN A 193 -3.93 16.67 -11.62
CA ASN A 193 -4.72 17.78 -12.14
C ASN A 193 -5.66 17.21 -13.22
N SER A 194 -6.96 17.19 -12.93
CA SER A 194 -8.00 16.58 -13.77
C SER A 194 -8.20 17.27 -15.12
N GLN A 195 -7.71 18.51 -15.27
CA GLN A 195 -7.78 19.27 -16.52
C GLN A 195 -6.59 18.97 -17.43
N THR A 196 -5.40 18.72 -16.86
CA THR A 196 -4.16 18.58 -17.62
C THR A 196 -3.57 17.17 -17.62
N GLY A 197 -4.02 16.30 -16.72
CA GLY A 197 -3.46 14.97 -16.50
C GLY A 197 -2.10 14.97 -15.81
N GLN A 198 -1.57 16.13 -15.36
CA GLN A 198 -0.30 16.20 -14.65
C GLN A 198 -0.44 15.63 -13.22
N PHE A 199 0.49 14.76 -12.81
CA PHE A 199 0.51 14.20 -11.46
C PHE A 199 0.82 15.25 -10.40
N TRP A 200 0.13 15.23 -9.26
CA TRP A 200 0.45 16.13 -8.14
C TRP A 200 1.84 15.87 -7.57
N ALA A 201 2.31 14.62 -7.63
CA ALA A 201 3.62 14.20 -7.18
C ALA A 201 4.76 14.48 -8.19
N ALA A 202 4.54 15.28 -9.22
CA ALA A 202 5.53 15.53 -10.29
C ALA A 202 6.93 15.94 -9.79
N THR A 203 7.04 16.60 -8.62
CA THR A 203 8.33 16.96 -8.03
C THR A 203 9.13 15.77 -7.47
N ASP A 204 8.47 14.63 -7.26
CA ASP A 204 9.08 13.39 -6.82
C ASP A 204 9.37 12.41 -7.98
N GLU A 205 9.00 12.76 -9.21
CA GLU A 205 9.23 11.92 -10.40
C GLU A 205 10.72 11.72 -10.66
N ILE A 206 11.08 10.49 -11.03
CA ILE A 206 12.44 10.11 -11.44
C ILE A 206 12.35 9.33 -12.74
N ASP A 207 13.21 9.67 -13.70
CA ASP A 207 13.38 8.95 -14.96
C ASP A 207 12.06 8.66 -15.71
N GLU A 208 11.16 9.65 -15.72
CA GLU A 208 9.86 9.59 -16.42
C GLU A 208 8.93 8.45 -15.98
N GLU A 209 9.13 7.93 -14.76
CA GLU A 209 8.46 6.73 -14.25
C GLU A 209 6.93 6.85 -14.14
N PHE A 210 6.35 8.04 -14.29
CA PHE A 210 4.91 8.24 -14.44
C PHE A 210 4.55 9.31 -15.50
N GLY A 211 5.34 9.36 -16.58
CA GLY A 211 4.96 10.01 -17.84
C GLY A 211 5.46 11.44 -18.06
N ASN A 212 6.31 11.98 -17.19
CA ASN A 212 7.05 13.25 -17.36
C ASN A 212 6.20 14.43 -17.89
N LYS A 213 4.98 14.59 -17.37
CA LYS A 213 4.11 15.71 -17.76
C LYS A 213 4.47 17.04 -17.07
N GLY A 214 5.50 17.04 -16.23
CA GLY A 214 5.94 18.20 -15.47
C GLY A 214 5.01 18.61 -14.33
N VAL A 215 5.41 19.64 -13.59
CA VAL A 215 4.69 20.11 -12.40
C VAL A 215 3.38 20.79 -12.80
N PRO A 216 2.24 20.44 -12.16
CA PRO A 216 0.96 21.09 -12.40
C PRO A 216 1.04 22.62 -12.28
N SER A 217 0.62 23.33 -13.34
CA SER A 217 0.47 24.79 -13.32
C SER A 217 -0.99 25.16 -13.06
N GLY A 218 -1.22 26.00 -12.05
CA GLY A 218 -2.57 26.39 -11.63
C GLY A 218 -3.32 25.31 -10.84
N LEU A 219 -4.27 25.76 -10.03
CA LEU A 219 -5.23 24.90 -9.34
C LEU A 219 -6.53 24.87 -10.16
N PRO A 220 -7.23 23.73 -10.26
CA PRO A 220 -8.58 23.72 -10.81
C PRO A 220 -9.51 24.67 -10.02
N ASP A 221 -10.40 25.36 -10.71
CA ASP A 221 -11.38 26.27 -10.08
C ASP A 221 -12.31 25.51 -9.10
N ASP A 222 -12.71 24.29 -9.47
CA ASP A 222 -13.39 23.37 -8.57
C ASP A 222 -12.37 22.66 -7.67
N ILE A 223 -12.44 22.95 -6.37
CA ILE A 223 -11.55 22.40 -5.34
C ILE A 223 -11.63 20.87 -5.21
N LEU A 224 -12.72 20.24 -5.67
CA LEU A 224 -12.92 18.79 -5.65
C LEU A 224 -12.77 18.17 -7.05
N SER A 225 -12.29 18.93 -8.03
CA SER A 225 -12.17 18.46 -9.41
C SER A 225 -11.36 17.16 -9.50
N GLY A 226 -11.90 16.20 -10.24
CA GLY A 226 -11.31 14.87 -10.41
C GLY A 226 -11.48 13.93 -9.22
N SER A 227 -12.06 14.37 -8.10
CA SER A 227 -12.42 13.50 -6.97
C SER A 227 -13.63 12.63 -7.30
N SER A 228 -13.86 11.57 -6.52
CA SER A 228 -15.00 10.66 -6.66
C SER A 228 -16.29 11.29 -6.10
N THR A 229 -16.76 12.39 -6.70
CA THR A 229 -17.90 13.19 -6.21
C THR A 229 -19.28 12.72 -6.70
N SER A 230 -19.34 11.72 -7.59
CA SER A 230 -20.60 11.23 -8.18
C SER A 230 -20.87 9.76 -7.84
N GLY A 231 -22.12 9.48 -7.45
CA GLY A 231 -22.64 8.13 -7.17
C GLY A 231 -22.46 7.66 -5.72
N LEU A 232 -22.96 6.45 -5.42
CA LEU A 232 -22.89 5.80 -4.11
C LEU A 232 -21.45 5.51 -3.62
N LEU A 233 -20.46 5.55 -4.53
CA LEU A 233 -19.02 5.41 -4.26
C LEU A 233 -18.42 6.60 -3.52
N ALA A 234 -19.09 7.75 -3.48
CA ALA A 234 -18.56 8.98 -2.85
C ALA A 234 -18.31 8.86 -1.34
N ASN A 235 -18.73 7.76 -0.71
CA ASN A 235 -18.77 7.61 0.75
C ASN A 235 -17.79 6.56 1.31
N ASN A 236 -17.04 5.82 0.50
CA ASN A 236 -16.07 4.82 0.98
C ASN A 236 -14.88 4.72 0.04
N ASN A 237 -13.80 5.42 0.37
CA ASN A 237 -12.54 5.43 -0.36
C ASN A 237 -11.41 5.07 0.59
N THR A 238 -10.24 4.66 0.09
CA THR A 238 -9.10 4.29 0.94
C THR A 238 -7.81 4.24 0.14
N THR A 239 -6.74 4.88 0.60
CA THR A 239 -5.37 4.54 0.18
C THR A 239 -4.66 3.80 1.29
N ILE A 240 -4.33 2.53 1.04
CA ILE A 240 -3.62 1.67 1.99
C ILE A 240 -2.22 1.38 1.47
N GLY A 241 -1.23 1.44 2.35
CA GLY A 241 0.14 1.19 1.91
C GLY A 241 1.09 0.74 3.00
N ILE A 242 2.25 0.30 2.54
CA ILE A 242 3.35 -0.22 3.35
C ILE A 242 4.62 0.51 2.93
N ILE A 243 5.39 0.94 3.91
CA ILE A 243 6.77 1.35 3.76
C ILE A 243 7.64 0.24 4.34
N ALA A 244 8.62 -0.24 3.60
CA ALA A 244 9.63 -1.17 4.10
C ALA A 244 11.00 -0.51 4.16
N THR A 245 11.83 -0.87 5.13
CA THR A 245 13.24 -0.45 5.19
C THR A 245 14.10 -1.53 5.83
N ASN A 246 15.40 -1.54 5.53
CA ASN A 246 16.34 -2.37 6.25
C ASN A 246 16.92 -1.71 7.52
N ALA A 247 16.65 -0.42 7.74
CA ALA A 247 17.13 0.32 8.91
C ALA A 247 16.74 -0.36 10.22
N LYS A 248 17.60 -0.33 11.24
CA LYS A 248 17.28 -0.90 12.55
C LYS A 248 16.31 0.01 13.32
N LEU A 249 15.05 -0.36 13.48
CA LEU A 249 14.03 0.51 14.08
C LEU A 249 13.42 -0.08 15.33
N SER A 250 13.15 0.76 16.33
CA SER A 250 12.16 0.47 17.36
C SER A 250 10.73 0.71 16.84
N PRO A 251 9.69 0.16 17.50
CA PRO A 251 8.30 0.42 17.14
C PRO A 251 7.92 1.91 17.14
N LYS A 252 8.53 2.70 18.05
CA LYS A 252 8.29 4.15 18.15
C LYS A 252 8.84 4.90 16.94
N GLU A 253 10.00 4.48 16.44
CA GLU A 253 10.63 5.05 15.26
C GLU A 253 9.87 4.64 13.99
N ALA A 254 9.46 3.37 13.88
CA ALA A 254 8.58 2.92 12.80
C ALA A 254 7.26 3.71 12.78
N LYS A 255 6.64 3.94 13.94
CA LYS A 255 5.45 4.79 14.08
C LYS A 255 5.70 6.22 13.62
N ARG A 256 6.86 6.79 13.96
CA ARG A 256 7.24 8.14 13.53
C ARG A 256 7.39 8.22 12.01
N ILE A 257 8.00 7.23 11.38
CA ILE A 257 8.13 7.15 9.92
C ILE A 257 6.74 7.01 9.27
N ALA A 258 5.84 6.20 9.83
CA ALA A 258 4.47 6.04 9.32
C ALA A 258 3.73 7.40 9.31
N ILE A 259 3.82 8.15 10.40
CA ILE A 259 3.27 9.51 10.53
C ILE A 259 3.84 10.44 9.45
N MET A 260 5.16 10.41 9.23
CA MET A 260 5.82 11.28 8.25
C MET A 260 5.45 10.90 6.81
N ALA A 261 5.34 9.62 6.50
CA ALA A 261 5.02 9.09 5.18
C ALA A 261 3.63 9.51 4.67
N HIS A 262 2.69 9.84 5.57
CA HIS A 262 1.40 10.43 5.17
C HIS A 262 1.55 11.78 4.45
N THR A 263 2.67 12.49 4.64
CA THR A 263 3.00 13.68 3.83
C THR A 263 3.15 13.32 2.35
N GLY A 264 3.59 12.10 2.02
CA GLY A 264 3.63 11.59 0.66
C GLY A 264 2.25 11.46 0.03
N MET A 265 1.26 10.99 0.82
CA MET A 265 -0.13 10.92 0.36
C MET A 265 -0.67 12.31 0.03
N SER A 266 -0.39 13.33 0.85
CA SER A 266 -0.85 14.71 0.58
C SER A 266 -0.10 15.40 -0.57
N ARG A 267 1.13 14.96 -0.89
CA ARG A 267 1.85 15.38 -2.11
C ARG A 267 1.21 14.79 -3.36
N ALA A 268 0.69 13.56 -3.30
CA ALA A 268 0.18 12.83 -4.46
C ALA A 268 -1.34 12.90 -4.65
N ILE A 269 -2.13 13.12 -3.60
CA ILE A 269 -3.59 13.00 -3.65
C ILE A 269 -4.24 14.27 -3.10
N ARG A 270 -5.25 14.79 -3.81
CA ARG A 270 -5.99 16.00 -3.42
C ARG A 270 -7.51 15.86 -3.62
N PRO A 271 -8.34 16.00 -2.56
CA PRO A 271 -7.99 15.97 -1.13
C PRO A 271 -7.66 14.54 -0.64
N ILE A 272 -7.17 14.41 0.59
CA ILE A 272 -6.83 13.12 1.23
C ILE A 272 -7.19 13.15 2.72
N HIS A 273 -7.28 12.00 3.38
CA HIS A 273 -7.68 11.87 4.80
C HIS A 273 -9.07 12.43 5.08
N THR A 274 -9.96 12.32 4.09
CA THR A 274 -11.33 12.78 4.24
C THR A 274 -12.12 11.87 5.20
N PRO A 275 -13.30 12.28 5.68
CA PRO A 275 -14.14 11.44 6.55
C PRO A 275 -14.51 10.07 5.94
N VAL A 276 -14.44 9.94 4.62
CA VAL A 276 -14.79 8.74 3.86
C VAL A 276 -13.58 7.91 3.45
N ASP A 277 -12.37 8.41 3.70
CA ASP A 277 -11.13 7.69 3.41
C ASP A 277 -10.77 6.74 4.56
N GLY A 278 -10.29 5.55 4.26
CA GLY A 278 -9.76 4.57 5.22
C GLY A 278 -8.23 4.59 5.36
N ASP A 279 -7.59 5.72 5.04
CA ASP A 279 -6.14 5.80 4.82
C ASP A 279 -5.28 5.31 6.00
N ILE A 280 -4.31 4.46 5.69
CA ILE A 280 -3.35 3.89 6.64
C ILE A 280 -2.02 3.60 5.96
N ILE A 281 -0.93 3.87 6.68
CA ILE A 281 0.42 3.46 6.31
C ILE A 281 0.97 2.53 7.38
N PHE A 282 1.39 1.34 6.97
CA PHE A 282 2.26 0.47 7.77
C PHE A 282 3.73 0.79 7.50
N VAL A 283 4.58 0.60 8.50
CA VAL A 283 6.03 0.58 8.35
C VAL A 283 6.54 -0.76 8.82
N VAL A 284 7.38 -1.40 8.00
CA VAL A 284 8.10 -2.64 8.31
C VAL A 284 9.60 -2.37 8.25
N SER A 285 10.33 -2.78 9.28
CA SER A 285 11.79 -2.82 9.28
C SER A 285 12.26 -4.26 9.32
N THR A 286 13.12 -4.65 8.38
CA THR A 286 13.79 -5.96 8.39
C THR A 286 14.96 -6.03 9.37
N ASN A 287 15.34 -4.90 9.98
CA ASN A 287 16.46 -4.77 10.92
C ASN A 287 17.82 -5.31 10.40
N SER A 288 18.00 -5.46 9.09
CA SER A 288 19.20 -6.05 8.51
C SER A 288 20.33 -5.04 8.24
N TYR A 289 20.08 -3.74 8.40
CA TYR A 289 21.10 -2.72 8.15
C TYR A 289 22.25 -2.80 9.16
N ILE A 290 23.48 -2.66 8.67
CA ILE A 290 24.69 -2.90 9.46
C ILE A 290 24.90 -1.88 10.59
N LYS A 291 24.31 -0.67 10.48
CA LYS A 291 24.47 0.40 11.45
C LYS A 291 23.20 0.59 12.27
N GLU A 292 23.39 1.00 13.53
CA GLU A 292 22.29 1.49 14.35
C GLU A 292 21.73 2.79 13.75
N THR A 293 20.41 2.93 13.86
CA THR A 293 19.69 4.10 13.33
C THR A 293 19.87 5.29 14.24
N THR A 294 20.32 6.40 13.68
CA THR A 294 20.43 7.67 14.41
C THR A 294 19.15 8.50 14.27
N PHE A 295 19.01 9.53 15.11
CA PHE A 295 17.90 10.49 14.97
C PHE A 295 17.89 11.17 13.58
N GLN A 296 19.06 11.42 12.99
CA GLN A 296 19.17 11.96 11.65
C GLN A 296 18.67 10.97 10.60
N ASP A 297 18.96 9.68 10.76
CA ASP A 297 18.47 8.63 9.86
C ASP A 297 16.94 8.53 9.91
N ILE A 298 16.30 8.72 11.07
CA ILE A 298 14.83 8.77 11.16
C ILE A 298 14.25 9.91 10.32
N ASN A 299 14.86 11.10 10.32
CA ASN A 299 14.40 12.20 9.47
C ASN A 299 14.59 11.87 7.98
N ILE A 300 15.72 11.26 7.62
CA ILE A 300 15.99 10.82 6.25
C ILE A 300 14.96 9.77 5.81
N LEU A 301 14.74 8.74 6.61
CA LEU A 301 13.78 7.66 6.33
C LEU A 301 12.35 8.16 6.29
N GLY A 302 11.98 9.12 7.14
CA GLY A 302 10.66 9.75 7.10
C GLY A 302 10.41 10.55 5.81
N GLU A 303 11.40 11.33 5.35
CA GLU A 303 11.30 12.04 4.08
C GLU A 303 11.32 11.08 2.89
N LEU A 304 12.25 10.13 2.84
CA LEU A 304 12.27 9.11 1.78
C LEU A 304 10.98 8.28 1.78
N GLY A 305 10.42 7.99 2.95
CA GLY A 305 9.13 7.34 3.13
C GLY A 305 7.99 8.13 2.48
N ALA A 306 7.96 9.45 2.67
CA ALA A 306 7.02 10.32 1.98
C ALA A 306 7.23 10.33 0.45
N ARG A 307 8.49 10.30 -0.03
CA ARG A 307 8.78 10.28 -1.46
C ARG A 307 8.45 8.95 -2.14
N VAL A 308 8.77 7.80 -1.53
CA VAL A 308 8.35 6.50 -2.09
C VAL A 308 6.83 6.36 -2.01
N CYS A 309 6.17 6.95 -1.01
CA CYS A 309 4.71 7.02 -0.95
C CYS A 309 4.12 7.79 -2.14
N SER A 310 4.57 9.02 -2.38
CA SER A 310 4.05 9.85 -3.48
C SER A 310 4.33 9.26 -4.86
N ARG A 311 5.53 8.70 -5.06
CA ARG A 311 5.94 8.00 -6.29
C ARG A 311 5.12 6.74 -6.52
N SER A 312 5.00 5.88 -5.51
CA SER A 312 4.21 4.64 -5.61
C SER A 312 2.75 4.92 -5.95
N ILE A 313 2.14 5.93 -5.32
CA ILE A 313 0.76 6.34 -5.63
C ILE A 313 0.64 6.75 -7.10
N SER A 314 1.54 7.59 -7.61
CA SER A 314 1.46 8.07 -9.00
C SER A 314 1.69 6.94 -10.01
N ARG A 315 2.67 6.06 -9.74
CA ARG A 315 2.92 4.85 -10.54
C ARG A 315 1.73 3.90 -10.55
N ALA A 316 0.98 3.77 -9.44
CA ALA A 316 -0.22 2.94 -9.39
C ALA A 316 -1.26 3.36 -10.44
N ILE A 317 -1.44 4.67 -10.63
CA ILE A 317 -2.41 5.24 -11.57
C ILE A 317 -1.86 5.21 -13.00
N TYR A 318 -0.56 5.49 -13.17
CA TYR A 318 0.10 5.47 -14.47
C TYR A 318 0.11 4.06 -15.09
N GLU A 319 0.36 3.02 -14.28
CA GLU A 319 0.41 1.63 -14.75
C GLU A 319 -0.96 0.94 -14.79
N ALA A 320 -2.01 1.58 -14.29
CA ALA A 320 -3.36 1.02 -14.37
C ALA A 320 -3.91 1.06 -15.80
N GLU A 321 -4.60 -0.01 -16.19
CA GLU A 321 -5.37 -0.09 -17.43
C GLU A 321 -6.87 0.00 -17.12
N SER A 322 -7.66 0.49 -18.08
CA SER A 322 -9.09 0.65 -17.89
C SER A 322 -9.75 -0.69 -17.52
N LEU A 323 -10.68 -0.66 -16.57
CA LEU A 323 -11.36 -1.86 -16.07
C LEU A 323 -12.84 -1.57 -15.84
N PHE A 324 -13.71 -2.35 -16.47
CA PHE A 324 -15.14 -2.05 -16.54
C PHE A 324 -15.35 -0.61 -17.02
N ASP A 325 -16.11 0.21 -16.28
CA ASP A 325 -16.36 1.61 -16.60
C ASP A 325 -15.29 2.58 -16.04
N MET A 326 -14.24 2.06 -15.37
CA MET A 326 -13.16 2.89 -14.84
C MET A 326 -12.12 3.15 -15.93
N ILE A 327 -12.01 4.41 -16.33
CA ILE A 327 -11.06 4.87 -17.36
C ILE A 327 -9.67 5.06 -16.74
N SER A 328 -8.65 4.51 -17.38
CA SER A 328 -7.24 4.69 -17.00
C SER A 328 -6.72 6.10 -17.29
N TRP A 329 -5.63 6.47 -16.62
CA TRP A 329 -4.96 7.73 -16.90
C TRP A 329 -4.44 7.80 -18.34
N LYS A 330 -3.86 6.70 -18.84
CA LYS A 330 -3.33 6.61 -20.21
C LYS A 330 -4.46 6.85 -21.22
N GLU A 331 -5.56 6.11 -21.14
CA GLU A 331 -6.69 6.32 -22.06
C GLU A 331 -7.24 7.76 -22.05
N LYS A 332 -7.26 8.41 -20.88
CA LYS A 332 -7.82 9.77 -20.76
C LYS A 332 -6.85 10.87 -21.22
N TYR A 333 -5.55 10.70 -21.05
CA TYR A 333 -4.58 11.79 -21.19
C TYR A 333 -3.34 11.47 -22.05
N SER A 334 -3.18 10.27 -22.60
CA SER A 334 -2.12 9.92 -23.56
C SER A 334 -2.71 9.51 -24.90
#